data_AF-A0A0U5L7S9-F1
#
_entry.id   AF-A0A0U5L7S9-F1
#
_cell.length_a   1.000
_cell.length_b   1.000
_cell.length_c   1.000
_cell.angle_alpha   90.00
_cell.angle_beta   90.00
_cell.angle_gamma   90.00
#
_symmetry.space_group_name_H-M   'P 1'
#
loop_
_entity.id
_entity.type
_entity.pdbx_description
1 polymer ?
#
loop_
_entity_poly.entity_id
_entity_poly.type
_entity_poly.pdbx_seq_one_letter_code
_entity_poly.pdbx_strand_id
1 'polypeptide(L)'
;MDIKYRSDIDGLRALAIVPVLLFHAGFTTFSGGYVGVDVFFVISGFLITSILLKDIRNNTYSILDFYERRIRRIFPALFAVILFVLVVSPFALLPDDYSFLPKEIAGALLFVSNIVSWRKSGYFSSDAEERPLLHTWSLGVEEQFYIFAPILLFFIISTLKKKPDLFLLVIFAASFLLSIFLTEPKPSAAFYLLPSRTWELMAGSLLALNRVPKAKSALLNEGFALAGLLAIVSSVFLFDASTIFPGYAAALPVLGSVLIIYAAEKTLVGKLLSLKPVVFIGLISYSLYLWHWPLIVFFRNWNLLLDDGGRWLVVAVSLVIATLSWRFIERPFRHRAAFPAKRLYKVSACGLAILVAASAATWSKGSWPERFDAQTLSFISAHQDISPARSSCHFGEGVPDTAKYCHFGAAKPTVAVWGDSHGVEISRALGNNNVSLYEITYSACPPALGFQLDVRPDCIAHNQRALDFLKADKAINVVVLAARYEAYPTTFYDNLNRTAEALIASGKKVIIMGPVPTPGVDVPSTLARGRDPEFSFSNPAFANIDKYIDDNVVRFMPSSVLCKEGKCSMLVNGKPLLFDNNHLSMQSANYVAGYLSQTIAKQQGVAISQPQQAMAQNRSSL
;
A
#
# COMPACT_ATOMS: atom_id res chain seq x y z
N MET A 1 -3.46 6.19 -43.83
CA MET A 1 -2.87 7.23 -42.96
C MET A 1 -1.66 6.63 -42.28
N ASP A 2 -0.45 7.11 -42.57
CA ASP A 2 0.69 6.82 -41.71
C ASP A 2 0.49 7.52 -40.37
N ILE A 3 0.62 6.78 -39.26
CA ILE A 3 0.70 7.38 -37.94
C ILE A 3 2.03 8.13 -37.91
N LYS A 4 1.95 9.43 -38.19
CA LYS A 4 3.09 10.34 -38.06
C LYS A 4 3.63 10.24 -36.64
N TYR A 5 4.95 10.09 -36.52
CA TYR A 5 5.61 10.07 -35.22
C TYR A 5 5.28 11.34 -34.43
N ARG A 6 4.91 11.18 -33.16
CA ARG A 6 4.53 12.25 -32.22
C ARG A 6 5.48 12.28 -31.03
N SER A 7 6.44 13.18 -31.09
CA SER A 7 7.43 13.40 -30.01
C SER A 7 6.79 13.86 -28.71
N ASP A 8 5.69 14.61 -28.79
CA ASP A 8 4.97 15.11 -27.63
C ASP A 8 4.29 13.99 -26.82
N ILE A 9 3.95 12.85 -27.44
CA ILE A 9 3.46 11.67 -26.71
C ILE A 9 4.59 10.99 -25.94
N ASP A 10 5.80 10.92 -26.49
CA ASP A 10 6.96 10.45 -25.72
C ASP A 10 7.26 11.43 -24.57
N GLY A 11 7.13 12.74 -24.81
CA GLY A 11 7.21 13.72 -23.73
C GLY A 11 6.15 13.55 -22.63
N LEU A 12 4.91 13.21 -23.00
CA LEU A 12 3.86 12.90 -22.04
C LEU A 12 4.19 11.65 -21.19
N ARG A 13 4.87 10.65 -21.77
CA ARG A 13 5.40 9.51 -20.99
C ARG A 13 6.47 9.93 -19.99
N ALA A 14 7.30 10.91 -20.34
CA ALA A 14 8.26 11.47 -19.41
C ALA A 14 7.57 12.19 -18.24
N LEU A 15 6.54 13.00 -18.55
CA LEU A 15 5.68 13.65 -17.56
C LEU A 15 4.96 12.64 -16.65
N ALA A 16 4.70 11.42 -17.13
CA ALA A 16 4.10 10.34 -16.34
C ALA A 16 5.12 9.59 -15.46
N ILE A 17 6.28 9.18 -15.99
CA ILE A 17 7.22 8.32 -15.25
C ILE A 17 8.06 9.06 -14.21
N VAL A 18 8.41 10.33 -14.46
CA VAL A 18 9.27 11.08 -13.53
C VAL A 18 8.59 11.28 -12.17
N PRO A 19 7.32 11.73 -12.08
CA PRO A 19 6.61 11.78 -10.82
C PRO A 19 6.51 10.43 -10.11
N VAL A 20 6.23 9.33 -10.84
CA VAL A 20 6.17 7.97 -10.27
C VAL A 20 7.51 7.59 -9.63
N LEU A 21 8.62 7.84 -10.34
CA LEU A 21 9.98 7.56 -9.84
C LEU A 21 10.28 8.35 -8.56
N LEU A 22 10.01 9.65 -8.54
CA LEU A 22 10.30 10.51 -7.39
C LEU A 22 9.40 10.19 -6.20
N PHE A 23 8.12 9.92 -6.46
CA PHE A 23 7.19 9.43 -5.44
C PHE A 23 7.69 8.15 -4.78
N HIS A 24 8.03 7.13 -5.57
CA HIS A 24 8.53 5.85 -5.05
C HIS A 24 9.89 5.99 -4.36
N ALA A 25 10.74 6.92 -4.78
CA ALA A 25 12.02 7.21 -4.12
C ALA A 25 11.85 7.89 -2.74
N GLY A 26 10.64 8.31 -2.38
CA GLY A 26 10.33 8.89 -1.06
C GLY A 26 10.31 10.42 -1.03
N PHE A 27 10.26 11.10 -2.19
CA PHE A 27 10.11 12.56 -2.23
C PHE A 27 8.66 12.97 -1.97
N THR A 28 8.41 13.57 -0.81
CA THR A 28 7.06 13.97 -0.36
C THR A 28 6.42 15.06 -1.23
N THR A 29 7.22 15.88 -1.90
CA THR A 29 6.71 16.90 -2.84
C THR A 29 5.95 16.29 -4.02
N PHE A 30 6.18 15.02 -4.35
CA PHE A 30 5.51 14.30 -5.44
C PHE A 30 4.50 13.28 -4.89
N SER A 31 3.78 13.61 -3.81
CA SER A 31 2.84 12.72 -3.12
C SER A 31 1.78 12.10 -4.03
N GLY A 32 1.37 12.79 -5.09
CA GLY A 32 0.43 12.33 -6.11
C GLY A 32 1.10 11.64 -7.30
N GLY A 33 2.40 11.32 -7.26
CA GLY A 33 3.14 10.80 -8.41
C GLY A 33 2.59 9.48 -8.96
N TYR A 34 1.86 8.71 -8.16
CA TYR A 34 1.18 7.48 -8.57
C TYR A 34 0.17 7.68 -9.73
N VAL A 35 -0.37 8.89 -9.92
CA VAL A 35 -1.29 9.21 -11.02
C VAL A 35 -0.65 9.10 -12.42
N GLY A 36 0.68 9.02 -12.49
CA GLY A 36 1.40 8.77 -13.73
C GLY A 36 0.97 7.45 -14.40
N VAL A 37 0.51 6.46 -13.62
CA VAL A 37 -0.02 5.20 -14.17
C VAL A 37 -1.29 5.43 -15.00
N ASP A 38 -2.20 6.29 -14.55
CA ASP A 38 -3.43 6.63 -15.26
C ASP A 38 -3.12 7.35 -16.59
N VAL A 39 -2.10 8.22 -16.59
CA VAL A 39 -1.57 8.84 -17.82
C VAL A 39 -1.05 7.79 -18.80
N PHE A 40 -0.31 6.78 -18.30
CA PHE A 40 0.15 5.66 -19.12
C PHE A 40 -1.00 4.85 -19.70
N PHE A 41 -2.04 4.55 -18.92
CA PHE A 41 -3.23 3.83 -19.41
C PHE A 41 -3.93 4.59 -20.54
N VAL A 42 -4.08 5.90 -20.45
CA VAL A 42 -4.65 6.72 -21.55
C VAL A 42 -3.75 6.64 -22.80
N ILE A 43 -2.43 6.80 -22.65
CA ILE A 43 -1.47 6.69 -23.77
C ILE A 43 -1.58 5.30 -24.43
N SER A 44 -1.63 4.24 -23.64
CA SER A 44 -1.67 2.86 -24.09
C SER A 44 -2.94 2.55 -24.85
N GLY A 45 -4.10 2.97 -24.33
CA GLY A 45 -5.38 2.91 -25.03
C GLY A 45 -5.36 3.63 -26.38
N PHE A 46 -4.82 4.85 -26.41
CA PHE A 46 -4.72 5.65 -27.63
C PHE A 46 -3.83 5.00 -28.69
N LEU A 47 -2.62 4.57 -28.32
CA LEU A 47 -1.64 4.03 -29.26
C LEU A 47 -2.04 2.68 -29.82
N ILE A 48 -2.49 1.75 -28.97
CA ILE A 48 -2.91 0.42 -29.41
C ILE A 48 -4.12 0.52 -30.32
N THR A 49 -5.13 1.30 -29.94
CA THR A 49 -6.32 1.49 -30.76
C THR A 49 -5.99 2.16 -32.09
N SER A 50 -5.09 3.15 -32.11
CA SER A 50 -4.64 3.81 -33.35
C SER A 50 -3.93 2.83 -34.30
N ILE A 51 -3.05 1.97 -33.77
CA ILE A 51 -2.34 0.95 -34.57
C ILE A 51 -3.34 -0.05 -35.16
N LEU A 52 -4.25 -0.57 -34.34
CA LEU A 52 -5.26 -1.55 -34.77
C LEU A 52 -6.20 -0.95 -35.82
N LEU A 53 -6.68 0.28 -35.62
CA LEU A 53 -7.50 0.98 -36.60
C LEU A 53 -6.79 1.17 -37.94
N LYS A 54 -5.50 1.52 -37.92
CA LYS A 54 -4.69 1.64 -39.14
C LYS A 54 -4.60 0.27 -39.85
N ASP A 55 -4.22 -0.77 -39.12
CA ASP A 55 -4.00 -2.10 -39.68
C ASP A 55 -5.30 -2.68 -40.27
N ILE A 56 -6.43 -2.52 -39.57
CA ILE A 56 -7.76 -2.96 -40.01
C ILE A 56 -8.22 -2.20 -41.25
N ARG A 57 -8.15 -0.85 -41.25
CA ARG A 57 -8.59 -0.05 -42.40
C ARG A 57 -7.74 -0.29 -43.65
N ASN A 58 -6.47 -0.61 -43.47
CA ASN A 58 -5.56 -0.94 -44.57
C ASN A 58 -5.62 -2.41 -45.00
N ASN A 59 -6.50 -3.24 -44.41
CA ASN A 59 -6.57 -4.70 -44.66
C ASN A 59 -5.25 -5.45 -44.40
N THR A 60 -4.46 -4.97 -43.44
CA THR A 60 -3.15 -5.54 -43.04
C THR A 60 -3.16 -6.11 -41.62
N TYR A 61 -4.35 -6.22 -41.01
CA TYR A 61 -4.50 -6.71 -39.65
C TYR A 61 -4.05 -8.17 -39.52
N SER A 62 -3.17 -8.41 -38.55
CA SER A 62 -2.68 -9.72 -38.17
C SER A 62 -2.48 -9.75 -36.66
N ILE A 63 -3.23 -10.62 -36.00
CA ILE A 63 -3.15 -10.79 -34.54
C ILE A 63 -1.77 -11.33 -34.12
N LEU A 64 -1.19 -12.21 -34.94
CA LEU A 64 0.16 -12.74 -34.71
C LEU A 64 1.21 -11.65 -34.82
N ASP A 65 1.13 -10.77 -35.82
CA ASP A 65 2.04 -9.63 -35.94
C ASP A 65 1.89 -8.64 -34.80
N PHE A 66 0.66 -8.43 -34.32
CA PHE A 66 0.40 -7.58 -33.16
C PHE A 66 1.12 -8.12 -31.92
N TYR A 67 0.91 -9.40 -31.58
CA TYR A 67 1.55 -10.02 -30.42
C TYR A 67 3.07 -10.16 -30.59
N GLU A 68 3.57 -10.42 -31.80
CA GLU A 68 5.01 -10.42 -32.05
C GLU A 68 5.63 -9.06 -31.69
N ARG A 69 4.99 -7.95 -32.09
CA ARG A 69 5.46 -6.59 -31.74
C ARG A 69 5.41 -6.33 -30.23
N ARG A 70 4.50 -6.96 -29.50
CA ARG A 70 4.43 -6.87 -28.03
C ARG A 70 5.54 -7.69 -27.38
N ILE A 71 5.72 -8.95 -27.77
CA ILE A 71 6.80 -9.81 -27.26
C ILE A 71 8.16 -9.14 -27.45
N ARG A 72 8.44 -8.56 -28.62
CA ARG A 72 9.70 -7.83 -28.89
C ARG A 72 9.96 -6.64 -27.98
N ARG A 73 8.89 -6.00 -27.50
CA ARG A 73 8.96 -4.79 -26.69
C ARG A 73 9.05 -5.13 -25.20
N ILE A 74 8.28 -6.12 -24.75
CA ILE A 74 8.02 -6.36 -23.33
C ILE A 74 8.98 -7.42 -22.75
N PHE A 75 9.06 -8.58 -23.39
CA PHE A 75 9.71 -9.76 -22.79
C PHE A 75 11.20 -9.54 -22.50
N PRO A 76 12.03 -8.96 -23.40
CA PRO A 76 13.46 -8.85 -23.15
C PRO A 76 13.81 -8.06 -21.87
N ALA A 77 13.20 -6.89 -21.69
CA ALA A 77 13.48 -6.05 -20.52
C ALA A 77 12.85 -6.64 -19.25
N LEU A 78 11.62 -7.18 -19.33
CA LEU A 78 10.97 -7.85 -18.21
C LEU A 78 11.78 -9.04 -17.71
N PHE A 79 12.27 -9.89 -18.61
CA PHE A 79 13.08 -11.07 -18.25
C PHE A 79 14.40 -10.67 -17.61
N ALA A 80 15.04 -9.60 -18.09
CA ALA A 80 16.26 -9.06 -17.49
C ALA A 80 16.02 -8.59 -16.04
N VAL A 81 14.90 -7.89 -15.80
CA VAL A 81 14.53 -7.42 -14.46
C VAL A 81 14.19 -8.58 -13.53
N ILE A 82 13.42 -9.57 -13.99
CA ILE A 82 13.11 -10.77 -13.18
C ILE A 82 14.38 -11.54 -12.84
N LEU A 83 15.31 -11.70 -13.79
CA LEU A 83 16.59 -12.34 -13.54
C LEU A 83 17.41 -11.56 -12.50
N PHE A 84 17.47 -10.22 -12.62
CA PHE A 84 18.11 -9.36 -11.63
C PHE A 84 17.49 -9.55 -10.24
N VAL A 85 16.15 -9.54 -10.15
CA VAL A 85 15.44 -9.76 -8.88
C VAL A 85 15.73 -11.15 -8.31
N LEU A 86 15.79 -12.20 -9.13
CA LEU A 86 16.15 -13.56 -8.68
C LEU A 86 17.57 -13.62 -8.11
N VAL A 87 18.52 -12.88 -8.69
CA VAL A 87 19.93 -12.86 -8.26
C VAL A 87 20.12 -12.02 -6.99
N VAL A 88 19.43 -10.88 -6.87
CA VAL A 88 19.64 -9.94 -5.75
C VAL A 88 18.79 -10.28 -4.52
N SER A 89 17.58 -10.81 -4.72
CA SER A 89 16.67 -11.13 -3.60
C SER A 89 17.26 -11.99 -2.48
N PRO A 90 18.10 -13.02 -2.75
CA PRO A 90 18.80 -13.77 -1.70
C PRO A 90 19.73 -12.94 -0.78
N PHE A 91 20.04 -11.70 -1.13
CA PHE A 91 20.92 -10.81 -0.35
C PHE A 91 20.18 -9.59 0.22
N ALA A 92 18.91 -9.40 -0.14
CA ALA A 92 18.14 -8.21 0.21
C ALA A 92 16.83 -8.52 0.92
N LEU A 93 16.13 -9.61 0.55
CA LEU A 93 14.82 -9.93 1.09
C LEU A 93 14.92 -10.75 2.38
N LEU A 94 14.09 -10.36 3.35
CA LEU A 94 13.82 -11.13 4.57
C LEU A 94 13.07 -12.44 4.23
N PRO A 95 13.04 -13.41 5.14
CA PRO A 95 12.50 -14.75 4.86
C PRO A 95 11.05 -14.75 4.35
N ASP A 96 10.18 -13.93 4.93
CA ASP A 96 8.77 -13.88 4.55
C ASP A 96 8.58 -13.31 3.14
N ASP A 97 9.24 -12.20 2.81
CA ASP A 97 9.25 -11.62 1.46
C ASP A 97 9.84 -12.58 0.42
N TYR A 98 10.94 -13.25 0.78
CA TYR A 98 11.60 -14.22 -0.09
C TYR A 98 10.68 -15.41 -0.43
N SER A 99 9.90 -15.89 0.56
CA SER A 99 8.93 -16.97 0.35
C SER A 99 7.79 -16.58 -0.60
N PHE A 100 7.45 -15.29 -0.67
CA PHE A 100 6.39 -14.77 -1.52
C PHE A 100 6.87 -14.48 -2.96
N LEU A 101 8.17 -14.22 -3.15
CA LEU A 101 8.77 -13.85 -4.43
C LEU A 101 8.36 -14.72 -5.64
N PRO A 102 8.31 -16.08 -5.56
CA PRO A 102 7.92 -16.87 -6.72
C PRO A 102 6.49 -16.59 -7.20
N LYS A 103 5.57 -16.22 -6.29
CA LYS A 103 4.19 -15.82 -6.66
C LYS A 103 4.21 -14.51 -7.45
N GLU A 104 5.10 -13.58 -7.09
CA GLU A 104 5.26 -12.34 -7.84
C GLU A 104 5.87 -12.57 -9.21
N ILE A 105 6.90 -13.43 -9.30
CA ILE A 105 7.51 -13.81 -10.58
C ILE A 105 6.48 -14.47 -11.49
N ALA A 106 5.72 -15.44 -10.98
CA ALA A 106 4.64 -16.07 -11.74
C ALA A 106 3.57 -15.05 -12.16
N GLY A 107 3.19 -14.14 -11.26
CA GLY A 107 2.28 -13.03 -11.55
C GLY A 107 2.77 -12.16 -12.70
N ALA A 108 4.05 -11.79 -12.70
CA ALA A 108 4.64 -10.93 -13.73
C ALA A 108 4.74 -11.64 -15.09
N LEU A 109 5.16 -12.92 -15.09
CA LEU A 109 5.30 -13.72 -16.32
C LEU A 109 3.96 -14.06 -16.98
N LEU A 110 2.90 -14.21 -16.17
CA LEU A 110 1.54 -14.51 -16.64
C LEU A 110 0.67 -13.26 -16.83
N PHE A 111 1.21 -12.06 -16.57
CA PHE A 111 0.48 -10.79 -16.57
C PHE A 111 -0.76 -10.77 -15.66
N VAL A 112 -0.63 -11.38 -14.47
CA VAL A 112 -1.66 -11.40 -13.41
C VAL A 112 -1.16 -10.82 -12.08
N SER A 113 -0.05 -10.06 -12.09
CA SER A 113 0.49 -9.37 -10.90
C SER A 113 -0.54 -8.50 -10.17
N ASN A 114 -1.52 -7.95 -10.89
CA ASN A 114 -2.63 -7.22 -10.30
C ASN A 114 -3.54 -8.10 -9.44
N ILE A 115 -3.84 -9.31 -9.88
CA ILE A 115 -4.62 -10.29 -9.09
C ILE A 115 -3.82 -10.77 -7.88
N VAL A 116 -2.52 -11.02 -8.06
CA VAL A 116 -1.61 -11.38 -6.96
C VAL A 116 -1.60 -10.29 -5.88
N SER A 117 -1.52 -9.02 -6.30
CA SER A 117 -1.47 -7.88 -5.38
C SER A 117 -2.81 -7.65 -4.69
N TRP A 118 -3.93 -7.72 -5.41
CA TRP A 118 -5.28 -7.64 -4.84
C TRP A 118 -5.53 -8.69 -3.74
N ARG A 119 -5.07 -9.93 -3.95
CA ARG A 119 -5.25 -11.01 -2.98
C ARG A 119 -4.33 -10.89 -1.76
N LYS A 120 -3.24 -10.14 -1.86
CA LYS A 120 -2.23 -10.00 -0.81
C LYS A 120 -2.45 -8.76 0.08
N SER A 121 -3.12 -7.73 -0.43
CA SER A 121 -3.35 -6.43 0.23
C SER A 121 -4.35 -6.42 1.40
N GLY A 122 -4.42 -7.49 2.20
CA GLY A 122 -5.28 -7.56 3.39
C GLY A 122 -4.78 -6.66 4.55
N TYR A 123 -5.59 -6.54 5.61
CA TYR A 123 -5.40 -5.68 6.80
C TYR A 123 -4.00 -5.75 7.48
N PHE A 124 -3.18 -6.76 7.16
CA PHE A 124 -1.85 -7.01 7.73
C PHE A 124 -0.68 -6.80 6.74
N SER A 125 -0.89 -6.15 5.59
CA SER A 125 0.15 -5.99 4.56
C SER A 125 0.85 -4.63 4.63
N SER A 126 1.73 -4.45 5.62
CA SER A 126 2.79 -3.40 5.59
C SER A 126 3.90 -3.74 4.58
N ASP A 127 3.83 -4.90 3.90
CA ASP A 127 4.86 -5.47 3.04
C ASP A 127 4.90 -4.95 1.58
N ALA A 128 3.99 -4.04 1.20
CA ALA A 128 3.89 -3.58 -0.19
C ALA A 128 5.21 -2.94 -0.69
N GLU A 129 5.86 -2.14 0.16
CA GLU A 129 7.11 -1.45 -0.18
C GLU A 129 8.35 -2.36 -0.16
N GLU A 130 8.19 -3.61 0.28
CA GLU A 130 9.26 -4.60 0.42
C GLU A 130 9.27 -5.62 -0.74
N ARG A 131 8.23 -5.57 -1.58
CA ARG A 131 7.99 -6.50 -2.69
C ARG A 131 8.61 -6.02 -4.01
N PRO A 132 9.71 -6.62 -4.50
CA PRO A 132 10.51 -6.07 -5.60
C PRO A 132 9.78 -6.07 -6.96
N LEU A 133 8.71 -6.84 -7.12
CA LEU A 133 7.94 -6.90 -8.37
C LEU A 133 6.52 -6.32 -8.23
N LEU A 134 6.19 -5.67 -7.11
CA LEU A 134 4.86 -5.13 -6.86
C LEU A 134 4.38 -4.24 -8.02
N HIS A 135 5.19 -3.26 -8.44
CA HIS A 135 4.83 -2.30 -9.50
C HIS A 135 4.30 -2.96 -10.78
N THR A 136 4.69 -4.20 -11.09
CA THR A 136 4.21 -4.95 -12.27
C THR A 136 2.69 -5.19 -12.30
N TRP A 137 1.96 -4.87 -11.22
CA TRP A 137 0.50 -4.89 -11.21
C TRP A 137 -0.11 -4.06 -12.36
N SER A 138 0.39 -2.85 -12.61
CA SER A 138 -0.20 -1.98 -13.65
C SER A 138 0.17 -2.45 -15.05
N LEU A 139 1.37 -3.05 -15.21
CA LEU A 139 1.74 -3.81 -16.40
C LEU A 139 0.78 -4.98 -16.62
N GLY A 140 0.39 -5.71 -15.57
CA GLY A 140 -0.60 -6.79 -15.67
C GLY A 140 -1.94 -6.30 -16.24
N VAL A 141 -2.45 -5.17 -15.74
CA VAL A 141 -3.68 -4.53 -16.26
C VAL A 141 -3.53 -4.15 -17.74
N GLU A 142 -2.41 -3.50 -18.08
CA GLU A 142 -2.12 -3.05 -19.43
C GLU A 142 -1.98 -4.22 -20.43
N GLU A 143 -1.28 -5.29 -20.06
CA GLU A 143 -1.08 -6.46 -20.91
C GLU A 143 -2.35 -7.30 -21.04
N GLN A 144 -3.18 -7.40 -19.98
CA GLN A 144 -4.52 -7.99 -20.10
C GLN A 144 -5.35 -7.22 -21.13
N PHE A 145 -5.33 -5.88 -21.10
CA PHE A 145 -5.96 -5.08 -22.14
C PHE A 145 -5.37 -5.37 -23.52
N TYR A 146 -4.05 -5.52 -23.67
CA TYR A 146 -3.41 -5.84 -24.95
C TYR A 146 -3.75 -7.21 -25.50
N ILE A 147 -4.06 -8.19 -24.65
CA ILE A 147 -4.53 -9.51 -25.05
C ILE A 147 -5.97 -9.43 -25.59
N PHE A 148 -6.85 -8.64 -24.97
CA PHE A 148 -8.26 -8.59 -25.38
C PHE A 148 -8.57 -7.55 -26.46
N ALA A 149 -7.90 -6.39 -26.44
CA ALA A 149 -8.12 -5.28 -27.36
C ALA A 149 -8.06 -5.64 -28.86
N PRO A 150 -7.05 -6.38 -29.39
CA PRO A 150 -7.00 -6.69 -30.82
C PRO A 150 -8.21 -7.48 -31.30
N ILE A 151 -8.68 -8.44 -30.49
CA ILE A 151 -9.86 -9.27 -30.79
C ILE A 151 -11.13 -8.43 -30.71
N LEU A 152 -11.27 -7.68 -29.60
CA LEU A 152 -12.45 -6.87 -29.32
C LEU A 152 -12.64 -5.77 -30.37
N LEU A 153 -11.59 -4.99 -30.64
CA LEU A 153 -11.64 -3.90 -31.62
C LEU A 153 -11.82 -4.41 -33.03
N PHE A 154 -11.17 -5.52 -33.41
CA PHE A 154 -11.41 -6.14 -34.71
C PHE A 154 -12.90 -6.46 -34.89
N PHE A 155 -13.51 -7.19 -33.94
CA PHE A 155 -14.93 -7.55 -34.00
C PHE A 155 -15.85 -6.33 -34.03
N ILE A 156 -15.62 -5.35 -33.15
CA ILE A 156 -16.42 -4.12 -33.09
C ILE A 156 -16.36 -3.37 -34.44
N ILE A 157 -15.17 -3.22 -35.01
CA ILE A 157 -14.97 -2.43 -36.23
C ILE A 157 -15.48 -3.19 -37.47
N SER A 158 -15.24 -4.51 -37.55
CA SER A 158 -15.62 -5.34 -38.70
C SER A 158 -17.12 -5.61 -38.75
N THR A 159 -17.75 -5.83 -37.59
CA THR A 159 -19.13 -6.31 -37.48
C THR A 159 -20.12 -5.18 -37.24
N LEU A 160 -19.82 -4.26 -36.32
CA LEU A 160 -20.77 -3.21 -35.92
C LEU A 160 -20.76 -1.98 -36.83
N LYS A 161 -19.94 -1.99 -37.90
CA LYS A 161 -19.73 -1.08 -39.08
C LYS A 161 -20.15 0.39 -38.98
N LYS A 162 -21.25 0.73 -38.32
CA LYS A 162 -21.82 2.07 -38.14
C LYS A 162 -21.60 2.70 -36.74
N LYS A 163 -21.38 1.95 -35.64
CA LYS A 163 -21.30 2.56 -34.27
C LYS A 163 -20.28 1.93 -33.28
N PRO A 164 -18.99 1.77 -33.64
CA PRO A 164 -17.98 1.23 -32.72
C PRO A 164 -17.76 2.10 -31.46
N ASP A 165 -18.00 3.40 -31.58
CA ASP A 165 -17.91 4.41 -30.53
C ASP A 165 -18.92 4.20 -29.39
N LEU A 166 -20.17 3.83 -29.71
CA LEU A 166 -21.18 3.60 -28.69
C LEU A 166 -20.79 2.44 -27.77
N PHE A 167 -20.23 1.37 -28.33
CA PHE A 167 -19.83 0.20 -27.55
C PHE A 167 -18.63 0.51 -26.64
N LEU A 168 -17.61 1.20 -27.15
CA LEU A 168 -16.49 1.67 -26.32
C LEU A 168 -16.95 2.65 -25.23
N LEU A 169 -17.94 3.51 -25.53
CA LEU A 169 -18.52 4.42 -24.55
C LEU A 169 -19.29 3.67 -23.44
N VAL A 170 -20.00 2.59 -23.79
CA VAL A 170 -20.67 1.73 -22.79
C VAL A 170 -19.64 1.06 -21.88
N ILE A 171 -18.55 0.51 -22.43
CA ILE A 171 -17.47 -0.09 -21.61
C ILE A 171 -16.82 0.99 -20.72
N PHE A 172 -16.52 2.16 -21.29
CA PHE A 172 -15.99 3.30 -20.55
C PHE A 172 -16.90 3.67 -19.37
N ALA A 173 -18.19 3.89 -19.62
CA ALA A 173 -19.15 4.31 -18.60
C ALA A 173 -19.33 3.22 -17.53
N ALA A 174 -19.47 1.96 -17.92
CA ALA A 174 -19.62 0.85 -16.98
C ALA A 174 -18.38 0.70 -16.08
N SER A 175 -17.17 0.77 -16.67
CA SER A 175 -15.91 0.68 -15.92
C SER A 175 -15.69 1.89 -15.00
N PHE A 176 -16.03 3.11 -15.45
CA PHE A 176 -15.92 4.32 -14.64
C PHE A 176 -16.88 4.31 -13.45
N LEU A 177 -18.15 3.95 -13.69
CA LEU A 177 -19.14 3.79 -12.61
C LEU A 177 -18.71 2.70 -11.62
N LEU A 178 -18.20 1.58 -12.12
CA LEU A 178 -17.65 0.53 -11.25
C LEU A 178 -16.47 1.04 -10.42
N SER A 179 -15.58 1.84 -11.00
CA SER A 179 -14.48 2.48 -10.28
C SER A 179 -14.99 3.32 -9.11
N ILE A 180 -15.97 4.20 -9.36
CA ILE A 180 -16.59 5.05 -8.33
C ILE A 180 -17.22 4.20 -7.23
N PHE A 181 -18.08 3.24 -7.57
CA PHE A 181 -18.82 2.46 -6.58
C PHE A 181 -17.95 1.49 -5.79
N LEU A 182 -16.80 1.07 -6.31
CA LEU A 182 -15.93 0.08 -5.68
C LEU A 182 -14.83 0.71 -4.82
N THR A 183 -14.47 1.98 -5.05
CA THR A 183 -13.30 2.63 -4.43
C THR A 183 -13.40 2.70 -2.91
N GLU A 184 -14.56 3.07 -2.35
CA GLU A 184 -14.73 3.12 -0.89
C GLU A 184 -14.93 1.73 -0.24
N PRO A 185 -15.87 0.87 -0.71
CA PRO A 185 -16.12 -0.39 -0.03
C PRO A 185 -15.03 -1.45 -0.25
N LYS A 186 -14.31 -1.39 -1.38
CA LYS A 186 -13.27 -2.37 -1.75
C LYS A 186 -12.09 -1.68 -2.45
N PRO A 187 -11.34 -0.80 -1.75
CA PRO A 187 -10.30 0.06 -2.35
C PRO A 187 -9.23 -0.74 -3.10
N SER A 188 -8.74 -1.84 -2.53
CA SER A 188 -7.75 -2.70 -3.20
C SER A 188 -8.29 -3.29 -4.51
N ALA A 189 -9.55 -3.74 -4.53
CA ALA A 189 -10.16 -4.28 -5.74
C ALA A 189 -10.31 -3.19 -6.81
N ALA A 190 -10.74 -1.99 -6.42
CA ALA A 190 -10.87 -0.85 -7.31
C ALA A 190 -9.52 -0.42 -7.91
N PHE A 191 -8.45 -0.47 -7.13
CA PHE A 191 -7.10 -0.07 -7.52
C PHE A 191 -6.43 -1.07 -8.47
N TYR A 192 -6.44 -2.37 -8.13
CA TYR A 192 -5.67 -3.37 -8.87
C TYR A 192 -6.43 -4.00 -10.05
N LEU A 193 -7.75 -4.19 -9.96
CA LEU A 193 -8.44 -5.02 -10.93
C LEU A 193 -8.74 -4.29 -12.25
N LEU A 194 -8.60 -5.01 -13.36
CA LEU A 194 -8.86 -4.49 -14.70
C LEU A 194 -10.26 -3.86 -14.87
N PRO A 195 -11.37 -4.44 -14.36
CA PRO A 195 -12.71 -3.90 -14.61
C PRO A 195 -12.92 -2.46 -14.10
N SER A 196 -12.31 -2.06 -12.99
CA SER A 196 -12.42 -0.70 -12.43
C SER A 196 -11.41 0.30 -13.01
N ARG A 197 -10.41 -0.18 -13.76
CA ARG A 197 -9.34 0.64 -14.38
C ARG A 197 -9.45 0.73 -15.90
N THR A 198 -10.29 -0.09 -16.52
CA THR A 198 -10.46 -0.17 -17.99
C THR A 198 -10.91 1.15 -18.61
N TRP A 199 -11.68 1.98 -17.89
CA TRP A 199 -12.16 3.27 -18.40
C TRP A 199 -11.01 4.24 -18.77
N GLU A 200 -9.86 4.18 -18.09
CA GLU A 200 -8.66 4.98 -18.42
C GLU A 200 -8.11 4.60 -19.80
N LEU A 201 -7.97 3.30 -20.07
CA LEU A 201 -7.58 2.74 -21.37
C LEU A 201 -8.64 3.05 -22.45
N MET A 202 -9.92 3.02 -22.08
CA MET A 202 -11.01 3.37 -22.99
C MET A 202 -11.03 4.85 -23.34
N ALA A 203 -10.66 5.76 -22.44
CA ALA A 203 -10.56 7.18 -22.72
C ALA A 203 -9.58 7.45 -23.89
N GLY A 204 -8.39 6.82 -23.83
CA GLY A 204 -7.43 6.86 -24.92
C GLY A 204 -7.95 6.19 -26.21
N SER A 205 -8.62 5.05 -26.08
CA SER A 205 -9.18 4.30 -27.21
C SER A 205 -10.27 5.08 -27.95
N LEU A 206 -11.17 5.75 -27.22
CA LEU A 206 -12.20 6.65 -27.75
C LEU A 206 -11.57 7.83 -28.49
N LEU A 207 -10.52 8.43 -27.92
CA LEU A 207 -9.79 9.52 -28.56
C LEU A 207 -9.15 9.09 -29.90
N ALA A 208 -8.63 7.86 -29.97
CA ALA A 208 -8.02 7.30 -31.17
C ALA A 208 -9.01 7.10 -32.34
N LEU A 209 -10.31 6.99 -32.07
CA LEU A 209 -11.33 6.95 -33.13
C LEU A 209 -11.42 8.26 -33.92
N ASN A 210 -10.86 9.35 -33.40
CA ASN A 210 -10.76 10.67 -34.04
C ASN A 210 -12.12 11.20 -34.53
N ARG A 211 -13.16 11.03 -33.71
CA ARG A 211 -14.53 11.49 -33.98
C ARG A 211 -14.76 12.95 -33.61
N VAL A 212 -13.98 13.47 -32.66
CA VAL A 212 -14.00 14.89 -32.28
C VAL A 212 -13.07 15.65 -33.22
N PRO A 213 -13.58 16.60 -34.03
CA PRO A 213 -12.74 17.37 -34.93
C PRO A 213 -11.80 18.28 -34.13
N LYS A 214 -10.51 18.31 -34.50
CA LYS A 214 -9.54 19.23 -33.88
C LYS A 214 -10.05 20.67 -33.92
N ALA A 215 -9.83 21.42 -32.84
CA ALA A 215 -10.20 22.83 -32.79
C ALA A 215 -9.47 23.60 -33.90
N LYS A 216 -10.21 24.42 -34.66
CA LYS A 216 -9.63 25.24 -35.73
C LYS A 216 -8.78 26.41 -35.19
N SER A 217 -9.12 26.90 -34.00
CA SER A 217 -8.42 28.00 -33.35
C SER A 217 -7.14 27.51 -32.65
N ALA A 218 -6.00 28.12 -32.97
CA ALA A 218 -4.74 27.87 -32.28
C ALA A 218 -4.84 28.20 -30.78
N LEU A 219 -5.52 29.29 -30.43
CA LEU A 219 -5.72 29.72 -29.04
C LEU A 219 -6.52 28.68 -28.23
N LEU A 220 -7.54 28.06 -28.83
CA LEU A 220 -8.29 26.99 -28.16
C LEU A 220 -7.42 25.75 -27.95
N ASN A 221 -6.57 25.38 -28.91
CA ASN A 221 -5.65 24.26 -28.74
C ASN A 221 -4.60 24.55 -27.65
N GLU A 222 -4.07 25.77 -27.58
CA GLU A 222 -3.20 26.22 -26.49
C GLU A 222 -3.92 26.10 -25.13
N GLY A 223 -5.16 26.59 -25.06
CA GLY A 223 -5.99 26.49 -23.86
C GLY A 223 -6.22 25.04 -23.41
N PHE A 224 -6.58 24.14 -24.32
CA PHE A 224 -6.76 22.72 -24.01
C PHE A 224 -5.45 22.06 -23.57
N ALA A 225 -4.34 22.34 -24.26
CA ALA A 225 -3.05 21.74 -23.91
C ALA A 225 -2.55 22.24 -22.54
N LEU A 226 -2.73 23.54 -22.24
CA LEU A 226 -2.38 24.12 -20.94
C LEU A 226 -3.28 23.56 -19.83
N ALA A 227 -4.60 23.50 -20.05
CA ALA A 227 -5.53 22.89 -19.10
C ALA A 227 -5.17 21.42 -18.83
N GLY A 228 -4.77 20.68 -19.87
CA GLY A 228 -4.34 19.29 -19.72
C GLY A 228 -3.05 19.14 -18.92
N LEU A 229 -2.05 20.00 -19.16
CA LEU A 229 -0.82 20.04 -18.38
C LEU A 229 -1.10 20.40 -16.91
N LEU A 230 -1.90 21.44 -16.66
CA LEU A 230 -2.25 21.87 -15.31
C LEU A 230 -3.00 20.79 -14.54
N ALA A 231 -3.91 20.06 -15.19
CA ALA A 231 -4.64 18.94 -14.57
C ALA A 231 -3.70 17.82 -14.11
N ILE A 232 -2.71 17.42 -14.94
CA ILE A 232 -1.75 16.38 -14.56
C ILE A 232 -0.83 16.88 -13.44
N VAL A 233 -0.29 18.10 -13.60
CA VAL A 233 0.63 18.70 -12.62
C VAL A 233 -0.06 18.90 -11.27
N SER A 234 -1.29 19.40 -11.25
CA SER A 234 -2.02 19.58 -10.00
C SER A 234 -2.31 18.25 -9.32
N SER A 235 -2.68 17.19 -10.06
CA SER A 235 -2.82 15.84 -9.48
C SER A 235 -1.52 15.33 -8.85
N VAL A 236 -0.36 15.58 -9.47
CA VAL A 236 0.93 15.15 -8.92
C VAL A 236 1.29 15.84 -7.60
N PHE A 237 0.98 17.13 -7.46
CA PHE A 237 1.39 17.93 -6.30
C PHE A 237 0.32 18.10 -5.22
N LEU A 238 -0.96 17.87 -5.54
CA LEU A 238 -2.07 18.07 -4.60
C LEU A 238 -2.69 16.76 -4.09
N PHE A 239 -2.55 15.65 -4.82
CA PHE A 239 -3.05 14.36 -4.33
C PHE A 239 -2.05 13.73 -3.36
N ASP A 240 -2.57 12.93 -2.44
CA ASP A 240 -1.80 12.25 -1.40
C ASP A 240 -2.53 10.97 -0.92
N ALA A 241 -2.01 10.36 0.14
CA ALA A 241 -2.58 9.14 0.74
C ALA A 241 -4.00 9.31 1.31
N SER A 242 -4.48 10.54 1.54
CA SER A 242 -5.85 10.82 1.99
C SER A 242 -6.84 10.93 0.83
N THR A 243 -6.34 11.03 -0.40
CA THR A 243 -7.19 11.13 -1.60
C THR A 243 -7.89 9.79 -1.85
N ILE A 244 -9.23 9.78 -1.88
CA ILE A 244 -10.02 8.61 -2.24
C ILE A 244 -9.75 8.26 -3.71
N PHE A 245 -8.93 7.24 -3.92
CA PHE A 245 -8.36 6.90 -5.22
C PHE A 245 -8.53 5.41 -5.53
N PRO A 246 -8.87 5.01 -6.78
CA PRO A 246 -8.94 5.86 -7.97
C PRO A 246 -10.22 6.69 -8.08
N GLY A 247 -11.39 6.05 -8.02
CA GLY A 247 -12.71 6.70 -8.06
C GLY A 247 -12.82 7.80 -9.11
N TYR A 248 -13.52 8.88 -8.74
CA TYR A 248 -13.62 10.08 -9.57
C TYR A 248 -12.35 10.93 -9.56
N ALA A 249 -11.48 10.81 -8.56
CA ALA A 249 -10.25 11.60 -8.47
C ALA A 249 -9.31 11.33 -9.66
N ALA A 250 -9.23 10.06 -10.11
CA ALA A 250 -8.50 9.67 -11.31
C ALA A 250 -9.02 10.33 -12.61
N ALA A 251 -10.23 10.91 -12.63
CA ALA A 251 -10.74 11.64 -13.81
C ALA A 251 -9.87 12.85 -14.16
N LEU A 252 -9.29 13.54 -13.19
CA LEU A 252 -8.48 14.73 -13.42
C LEU A 252 -7.21 14.45 -14.26
N PRO A 253 -6.31 13.52 -13.87
CA PRO A 253 -5.13 13.19 -14.68
C PRO A 253 -5.49 12.51 -16.01
N VAL A 254 -6.59 11.75 -16.06
CA VAL A 254 -7.08 11.10 -17.29
C VAL A 254 -7.57 12.13 -18.31
N LEU A 255 -8.43 13.07 -17.90
CA LEU A 255 -8.89 14.16 -18.75
C LEU A 255 -7.70 15.04 -19.18
N GLY A 256 -6.75 15.29 -18.27
CA GLY A 256 -5.53 16.02 -18.60
C GLY A 256 -4.73 15.36 -19.72
N SER A 257 -4.57 14.04 -19.64
CA SER A 257 -3.91 13.22 -20.67
C SER A 257 -4.65 13.24 -22.00
N VAL A 258 -5.99 13.12 -21.98
CA VAL A 258 -6.84 13.21 -23.17
C VAL A 258 -6.67 14.57 -23.86
N LEU A 259 -6.69 15.67 -23.10
CA LEU A 259 -6.54 17.02 -23.63
C LEU A 259 -5.15 17.26 -24.26
N ILE A 260 -4.08 16.76 -23.63
CA ILE A 260 -2.73 16.84 -24.21
C ILE A 260 -2.67 16.05 -25.51
N ILE A 261 -3.11 14.79 -25.53
CA ILE A 261 -3.08 13.97 -26.74
C ILE A 261 -3.93 14.61 -27.85
N TYR A 262 -5.07 15.20 -27.51
CA TYR A 262 -5.98 15.85 -28.45
C TYR A 262 -5.38 17.11 -29.10
N ALA A 263 -4.81 18.03 -28.30
CA ALA A 263 -4.52 19.39 -28.75
C ALA A 263 -3.02 19.75 -28.83
N ALA A 264 -2.13 19.06 -28.12
CA ALA A 264 -0.80 19.60 -27.83
C ALA A 264 0.18 19.64 -29.03
N GLU A 265 -0.02 18.84 -30.09
CA GLU A 265 0.97 18.62 -31.16
C GLU A 265 1.63 19.90 -31.72
N LYS A 266 0.90 21.02 -31.79
CA LYS A 266 1.39 22.30 -32.33
C LYS A 266 1.43 23.46 -31.32
N THR A 267 1.21 23.17 -30.04
CA THR A 267 1.11 24.19 -28.97
C THR A 267 2.44 24.43 -28.28
N LEU A 268 2.53 25.44 -27.41
CA LEU A 268 3.70 25.64 -26.56
C LEU A 268 3.97 24.43 -25.67
N VAL A 269 2.92 23.86 -25.06
CA VAL A 269 3.02 22.64 -24.24
C VAL A 269 3.59 21.48 -25.07
N GLY A 270 3.11 21.25 -26.29
CA GLY A 270 3.67 20.19 -27.13
C GLY A 270 5.11 20.42 -27.54
N LYS A 271 5.53 21.68 -27.76
CA LYS A 271 6.94 22.02 -28.01
C LYS A 271 7.82 21.71 -26.80
N LEU A 272 7.35 22.03 -25.59
CA LEU A 272 8.05 21.70 -24.33
C LEU A 272 8.17 20.18 -24.15
N LEU A 273 7.08 19.43 -24.35
CA LEU A 273 7.08 17.97 -24.29
C LEU A 273 7.97 17.35 -25.38
N SER A 274 8.16 18.04 -26.50
CA SER A 274 9.01 17.59 -27.61
C SER A 274 10.50 17.96 -27.46
N LEU A 275 10.91 18.58 -26.35
CA LEU A 275 12.32 18.85 -26.08
C LEU A 275 13.10 17.52 -26.02
N LYS A 276 14.28 17.49 -26.66
CA LYS A 276 15.08 16.26 -26.79
C LYS A 276 15.33 15.52 -25.47
N PRO A 277 15.66 16.18 -24.34
CA PRO A 277 15.84 15.48 -23.06
C PRO A 277 14.54 14.85 -22.54
N VAL A 278 13.41 15.55 -22.70
CA VAL A 278 12.09 15.08 -22.26
C VAL A 278 11.66 13.87 -23.10
N VAL A 279 11.79 13.96 -24.42
CA VAL A 279 11.55 12.84 -25.34
C VAL A 279 12.44 11.65 -25.01
N PHE A 280 13.72 11.88 -24.69
CA PHE A 280 14.64 10.80 -24.33
C PHE A 280 14.16 10.02 -23.10
N ILE A 281 13.73 10.70 -22.04
CA ILE A 281 13.11 10.06 -20.87
C ILE A 281 11.87 9.26 -21.30
N GLY A 282 11.05 9.83 -22.18
CA GLY A 282 9.89 9.15 -22.77
C GLY A 282 10.21 7.88 -23.57
N LEU A 283 11.37 7.85 -24.24
CA LEU A 283 11.83 6.70 -25.01
C LEU A 283 12.31 5.56 -24.10
N ILE A 284 12.96 5.89 -22.98
CA ILE A 284 13.44 4.90 -21.99
C ILE A 284 12.37 4.54 -20.96
N SER A 285 11.19 5.17 -20.99
CA SER A 285 10.20 5.13 -19.91
C SER A 285 9.77 3.72 -19.52
N TYR A 286 9.70 2.79 -20.48
CA TYR A 286 9.36 1.40 -20.22
C TYR A 286 10.46 0.68 -19.41
N SER A 287 11.72 0.82 -19.83
CA SER A 287 12.85 0.29 -19.07
C SER A 287 12.95 0.98 -17.70
N LEU A 288 12.74 2.29 -17.61
CA LEU A 288 12.76 3.02 -16.35
C LEU A 288 11.66 2.52 -15.39
N TYR A 289 10.46 2.34 -15.92
CA TYR A 289 9.34 1.75 -15.17
C TYR A 289 9.68 0.37 -14.60
N LEU A 290 10.32 -0.52 -15.37
CA LEU A 290 10.66 -1.85 -14.85
C LEU A 290 11.79 -1.84 -13.83
N TRP A 291 12.82 -1.02 -14.04
CA TRP A 291 14.03 -1.06 -13.22
C TRP A 291 13.91 -0.25 -11.92
N HIS A 292 13.19 0.89 -11.92
CA HIS A 292 13.21 1.79 -10.78
C HIS A 292 12.71 1.14 -9.49
N TRP A 293 11.62 0.39 -9.54
CA TRP A 293 10.99 -0.14 -8.35
C TRP A 293 11.82 -1.23 -7.65
N PRO A 294 12.30 -2.29 -8.32
CA PRO A 294 13.22 -3.24 -7.68
C PRO A 294 14.45 -2.58 -7.07
N LEU A 295 15.03 -1.58 -7.76
CA LEU A 295 16.17 -0.83 -7.25
C LEU A 295 15.82 -0.07 -5.97
N ILE A 296 14.68 0.62 -5.94
CA ILE A 296 14.16 1.31 -4.75
C ILE A 296 13.92 0.33 -3.60
N VAL A 297 13.30 -0.82 -3.87
CA VAL A 297 13.05 -1.85 -2.86
C VAL A 297 14.37 -2.37 -2.28
N PHE A 298 15.38 -2.65 -3.11
CA PHE A 298 16.67 -3.13 -2.61
C PHE A 298 17.46 -2.04 -1.88
N PHE A 299 17.47 -0.80 -2.36
CA PHE A 299 18.06 0.33 -1.64
C PHE A 299 17.41 0.53 -0.28
N ARG A 300 16.07 0.41 -0.20
CA ARG A 300 15.32 0.49 1.06
C ARG A 300 15.73 -0.63 2.03
N ASN A 301 15.78 -1.88 1.55
CA ASN A 301 16.17 -3.03 2.34
C ASN A 301 17.61 -2.93 2.88
N TRP A 302 18.50 -2.27 2.13
CA TRP A 302 19.88 -1.98 2.56
C TRP A 302 20.03 -0.65 3.31
N ASN A 303 18.93 0.00 3.71
CA ASN A 303 18.93 1.27 4.44
C ASN A 303 19.62 2.44 3.69
N LEU A 304 19.67 2.38 2.36
CA LEU A 304 20.27 3.40 1.51
C LEU A 304 19.31 4.53 1.12
N LEU A 305 18.07 4.56 1.63
CA LEU A 305 17.07 5.62 1.35
C LEU A 305 16.76 6.50 2.56
N LEU A 306 17.60 6.45 3.60
CA LEU A 306 17.38 7.17 4.85
C LEU A 306 17.49 8.70 4.69
N ASP A 307 18.39 9.15 3.81
CA ASP A 307 18.62 10.56 3.52
C ASP A 307 18.37 10.89 2.05
N ASP A 308 18.38 12.18 1.72
CA ASP A 308 18.17 12.66 0.36
C ASP A 308 19.28 12.25 -0.61
N GLY A 309 20.52 12.04 -0.12
CA GLY A 309 21.63 11.58 -0.95
C GLY A 309 21.37 10.18 -1.50
N GLY A 310 20.89 9.28 -0.65
CA GLY A 310 20.44 7.95 -1.00
C GLY A 310 19.27 7.94 -1.99
N ARG A 311 18.29 8.82 -1.79
CA ARG A 311 17.13 8.99 -2.71
C ARG A 311 17.56 9.49 -4.09
N TRP A 312 18.44 10.48 -4.17
CA TRP A 312 18.98 10.94 -5.45
C TRP A 312 19.88 9.91 -6.12
N LEU A 313 20.63 9.13 -5.32
CA LEU A 313 21.45 8.04 -5.84
C LEU A 313 20.59 6.97 -6.52
N VAL A 314 19.49 6.51 -5.90
CA VAL A 314 18.62 5.50 -6.53
C VAL A 314 17.94 6.03 -7.80
N VAL A 315 17.58 7.33 -7.83
CA VAL A 315 17.07 7.98 -9.05
C VAL A 315 18.11 7.96 -10.16
N ALA A 316 19.35 8.35 -9.87
CA ALA A 316 20.44 8.36 -10.84
C ALA A 316 20.76 6.94 -11.35
N VAL A 317 20.88 5.96 -10.45
CA VAL A 317 21.11 4.56 -10.79
C VAL A 317 19.97 4.00 -11.65
N SER A 318 18.72 4.32 -11.32
CA SER A 318 17.55 3.91 -12.10
C SER A 318 17.60 4.46 -13.53
N LEU A 319 17.96 5.74 -13.71
CA LEU A 319 18.09 6.36 -15.03
C LEU A 319 19.23 5.74 -15.85
N VAL A 320 20.38 5.47 -15.22
CA VAL A 320 21.53 4.83 -15.89
C VAL A 320 21.17 3.40 -16.31
N ILE A 321 20.68 2.56 -15.40
CA ILE A 321 20.31 1.17 -15.69
C ILE A 321 19.19 1.11 -16.73
N ALA A 322 18.18 1.97 -16.62
CA ALA A 322 17.11 2.06 -17.61
C ALA A 322 17.63 2.43 -19.00
N THR A 323 18.58 3.37 -19.08
CA THR A 323 19.21 3.76 -20.36
C THR A 323 20.00 2.62 -20.97
N LEU A 324 20.78 1.89 -20.16
CA LEU A 324 21.54 0.73 -20.61
C LEU A 324 20.61 -0.40 -21.06
N SER A 325 19.58 -0.72 -20.27
CA SER A 325 18.55 -1.70 -20.60
C SER A 325 17.83 -1.34 -21.89
N TRP A 326 17.40 -0.09 -22.05
CA TRP A 326 16.76 0.37 -23.28
C TRP A 326 17.70 0.23 -24.48
N ARG A 327 18.96 0.64 -24.36
CA ARG A 327 19.93 0.67 -25.46
C ARG A 327 20.37 -0.73 -25.91
N PHE A 328 20.58 -1.63 -24.95
CA PHE A 328 21.24 -2.93 -25.18
C PHE A 328 20.31 -4.13 -25.04
N ILE A 329 19.16 -4.00 -24.38
CA ILE A 329 18.19 -5.09 -24.18
C ILE A 329 16.92 -4.82 -24.97
N GLU A 330 16.26 -3.68 -24.78
CA GLU A 330 14.97 -3.42 -25.46
C GLU A 330 15.18 -3.14 -26.95
N ARG A 331 16.03 -2.16 -27.30
CA ARG A 331 16.18 -1.67 -28.67
C ARG A 331 16.63 -2.74 -29.66
N PRO A 332 17.59 -3.65 -29.36
CA PRO A 332 18.01 -4.66 -30.33
C PRO A 332 16.89 -5.62 -30.75
N PHE A 333 16.04 -6.05 -29.81
CA PHE A 333 14.96 -7.01 -30.08
C PHE A 333 13.78 -6.39 -30.87
N ARG A 334 13.65 -5.06 -30.81
CA ARG A 334 12.65 -4.30 -31.60
C ARG A 334 12.98 -4.24 -33.10
N HIS A 335 14.24 -4.44 -33.50
CA HIS A 335 14.63 -4.43 -34.91
C HIS A 335 14.42 -5.82 -35.55
N ARG A 336 13.37 -5.96 -36.36
CA ARG A 336 13.01 -7.22 -37.04
C ARG A 336 14.16 -7.82 -37.87
N ALA A 337 14.96 -6.98 -38.52
CA ALA A 337 16.10 -7.41 -39.32
C ALA A 337 17.22 -8.04 -38.47
N ALA A 338 17.48 -7.48 -37.29
CA ALA A 338 18.51 -7.99 -36.38
C ALA A 338 18.05 -9.25 -35.62
N PHE A 339 16.74 -9.36 -35.35
CA PHE A 339 16.13 -10.50 -34.65
C PHE A 339 14.89 -11.03 -35.39
N PRO A 340 15.03 -12.04 -36.26
CA PRO A 340 13.89 -12.66 -36.93
C PRO A 340 12.91 -13.32 -35.94
N ALA A 341 11.63 -13.44 -36.31
CA ALA A 341 10.57 -13.94 -35.43
C ALA A 341 10.85 -15.33 -34.85
N LYS A 342 11.37 -16.27 -35.65
CA LYS A 342 11.74 -17.63 -35.18
C LYS A 342 12.78 -17.58 -34.06
N ARG A 343 13.81 -16.73 -34.20
CA ARG A 343 14.86 -16.54 -33.19
C ARG A 343 14.28 -15.88 -31.93
N LEU A 344 13.43 -14.88 -32.09
CA LEU A 344 12.72 -14.24 -30.99
C LEU A 344 11.93 -15.28 -30.17
N TYR A 345 11.06 -16.06 -30.80
CA TYR A 345 10.24 -17.04 -30.09
C TYR A 345 11.08 -18.10 -29.37
N LYS A 346 12.15 -18.59 -30.00
CA LYS A 346 13.08 -19.53 -29.34
C LYS A 346 13.74 -18.91 -28.11
N VAL A 347 14.28 -17.69 -28.22
CA VAL A 347 14.94 -17.01 -27.09
C VAL A 347 13.93 -16.69 -25.99
N SER A 348 12.73 -16.21 -26.34
CA SER A 348 11.66 -15.96 -25.37
C SER A 348 11.20 -17.24 -24.66
N ALA A 349 11.04 -18.35 -25.39
CA ALA A 349 10.65 -19.64 -24.79
C ALA A 349 11.75 -20.19 -23.87
N CYS A 350 13.02 -20.14 -24.29
CA CYS A 350 14.14 -20.54 -23.44
C CYS A 350 14.27 -19.65 -22.20
N GLY A 351 14.17 -18.33 -22.37
CA GLY A 351 14.21 -17.38 -21.25
C GLY A 351 13.07 -17.63 -20.26
N LEU A 352 11.85 -17.81 -20.75
CA LEU A 352 10.70 -18.15 -19.92
C LEU A 352 10.92 -19.47 -19.16
N ALA A 353 11.40 -20.52 -19.83
CA ALA A 353 11.67 -21.81 -19.19
C ALA A 353 12.73 -21.69 -18.09
N ILE A 354 13.80 -20.92 -18.31
CA ILE A 354 14.84 -20.66 -17.31
C ILE A 354 14.25 -19.92 -16.10
N LEU A 355 13.46 -18.86 -16.33
CA LEU A 355 12.86 -18.08 -15.24
C LEU A 355 11.84 -18.90 -14.45
N VAL A 356 11.05 -19.75 -15.11
CA VAL A 356 10.12 -20.68 -14.44
C VAL A 356 10.89 -21.70 -13.61
N ALA A 357 11.95 -22.30 -14.15
CA ALA A 357 12.79 -23.24 -13.41
C ALA A 357 13.47 -22.59 -12.20
N ALA A 358 14.01 -21.38 -12.37
CA ALA A 358 14.60 -20.61 -11.27
C ALA A 358 13.55 -20.24 -10.21
N SER A 359 12.37 -19.79 -10.62
CA SER A 359 11.25 -19.50 -9.71
C SER A 359 10.78 -20.74 -8.94
N ALA A 360 10.76 -21.92 -9.59
CA ALA A 360 10.43 -23.19 -8.94
C ALA A 360 11.51 -23.62 -7.93
N ALA A 361 12.79 -23.37 -8.24
CA ALA A 361 13.89 -23.58 -7.31
C ALA A 361 13.83 -22.62 -6.11
N THR A 362 13.45 -21.35 -6.32
CA THR A 362 13.19 -20.40 -5.22
C THR A 362 12.02 -20.89 -4.37
N TRP A 363 10.93 -21.34 -4.98
CA TRP A 363 9.77 -21.87 -4.26
C TRP A 363 10.11 -23.08 -3.38
N SER A 364 10.97 -24.00 -3.85
CA SER A 364 11.36 -25.17 -3.07
C SER A 364 12.21 -24.83 -1.84
N LYS A 365 12.81 -23.65 -1.78
CA LYS A 365 13.54 -23.14 -0.62
C LYS A 365 12.64 -22.49 0.44
N GLY A 366 11.37 -22.24 0.14
CA GLY A 366 10.45 -21.56 1.05
C GLY A 366 10.99 -20.18 1.45
N SER A 367 11.03 -19.90 2.75
CA SER A 367 11.56 -18.65 3.30
C SER A 367 13.09 -18.58 3.35
N TRP A 368 13.78 -19.73 3.21
CA TRP A 368 15.24 -19.86 3.27
C TRP A 368 15.89 -19.09 4.45
N PRO A 369 15.47 -19.37 5.70
CA PRO A 369 15.91 -18.64 6.89
C PRO A 369 17.38 -18.89 7.24
N GLU A 370 17.98 -19.99 6.79
CA GLU A 370 19.37 -20.37 7.09
C GLU A 370 20.42 -19.37 6.57
N ARG A 371 20.00 -18.39 5.76
CA ARG A 371 20.84 -17.26 5.31
C ARG A 371 21.10 -16.21 6.39
N PHE A 372 20.33 -16.23 7.48
CA PHE A 372 20.37 -15.22 8.53
C PHE A 372 20.91 -15.80 9.83
N ASP A 373 21.51 -14.94 10.64
CA ASP A 373 21.93 -15.31 11.99
C ASP A 373 20.73 -15.48 12.94
N ALA A 374 21.01 -16.07 14.12
CA ALA A 374 19.98 -16.34 15.12
C ALA A 374 19.31 -15.07 15.65
N GLN A 375 20.02 -13.93 15.70
CA GLN A 375 19.48 -12.68 16.20
C GLN A 375 18.47 -12.09 15.21
N THR A 376 18.82 -11.99 13.93
CA THR A 376 17.92 -11.56 12.87
C THR A 376 16.67 -12.42 12.80
N LEU A 377 16.83 -13.75 12.88
CA LEU A 377 15.69 -14.67 12.92
C LEU A 377 14.81 -14.47 14.17
N SER A 378 15.41 -14.14 15.32
CA SER A 378 14.63 -13.81 16.52
C SER A 378 13.80 -12.55 16.34
N PHE A 379 14.32 -11.53 15.63
CA PHE A 379 13.57 -10.33 15.31
C PHE A 379 12.42 -10.62 14.37
N ILE A 380 12.66 -11.31 13.26
CA ILE A 380 11.61 -11.66 12.28
C ILE A 380 10.51 -12.50 12.93
N SER A 381 10.86 -13.42 13.83
CA SER A 381 9.86 -14.25 14.52
C SER A 381 8.86 -13.44 15.35
N ALA A 382 9.20 -12.20 15.71
CA ALA A 382 8.31 -11.32 16.46
C ALA A 382 7.08 -10.88 15.67
N HIS A 383 7.05 -11.00 14.32
CA HIS A 383 5.81 -10.83 13.54
C HIS A 383 4.69 -11.80 13.98
N GLN A 384 5.07 -12.93 14.60
CA GLN A 384 4.14 -13.93 15.13
C GLN A 384 3.97 -13.84 16.66
N ASP A 385 4.61 -12.86 17.33
CA ASP A 385 4.47 -12.64 18.78
C ASP A 385 3.17 -11.88 19.11
N ILE A 386 2.06 -12.45 18.65
CA ILE A 386 0.69 -11.93 18.83
C ILE A 386 -0.06 -12.73 19.90
N SER A 387 -1.15 -12.18 20.43
CA SER A 387 -2.00 -12.94 21.36
C SER A 387 -2.53 -14.21 20.70
N PRO A 388 -2.32 -15.41 21.29
CA PRO A 388 -2.82 -16.67 20.73
C PRO A 388 -4.36 -16.73 20.71
N ALA A 389 -5.02 -15.85 21.47
CA ALA A 389 -6.48 -15.74 21.51
C ALA A 389 -7.01 -14.63 20.58
N ARG A 390 -6.14 -13.88 19.87
CA ARG A 390 -6.53 -12.74 19.02
C ARG A 390 -7.61 -13.11 18.02
N SER A 391 -7.48 -14.24 17.31
CA SER A 391 -8.46 -14.66 16.30
C SER A 391 -9.83 -15.02 16.86
N SER A 392 -9.92 -15.41 18.14
CA SER A 392 -11.17 -15.80 18.80
C SER A 392 -11.80 -14.69 19.64
N CYS A 393 -10.99 -13.77 20.16
CA CYS A 393 -11.40 -12.75 21.13
C CYS A 393 -11.51 -11.34 20.55
N HIS A 394 -10.81 -11.08 19.43
CA HIS A 394 -10.85 -9.79 18.75
C HIS A 394 -11.89 -9.80 17.63
N PHE A 395 -12.84 -8.88 17.69
CA PHE A 395 -13.92 -8.80 16.70
C PHE A 395 -13.59 -7.82 15.58
N GLY A 396 -14.08 -8.08 14.38
CA GLY A 396 -13.87 -7.18 13.23
C GLY A 396 -15.14 -6.82 12.47
N GLU A 397 -16.24 -7.53 12.72
CA GLU A 397 -17.50 -7.38 12.00
C GLU A 397 -18.71 -7.68 12.91
N GLY A 398 -19.84 -7.04 12.62
CA GLY A 398 -21.09 -7.24 13.34
C GLY A 398 -21.05 -6.69 14.76
N VAL A 399 -22.07 -7.05 15.56
CA VAL A 399 -22.15 -6.70 16.98
C VAL A 399 -22.04 -8.00 17.79
N PRO A 400 -20.87 -8.34 18.35
CA PRO A 400 -20.65 -9.60 19.06
C PRO A 400 -21.55 -9.72 20.29
N ASP A 401 -21.99 -10.93 20.57
CA ASP A 401 -22.70 -11.27 21.81
C ASP A 401 -21.74 -11.15 23.01
N THR A 402 -22.23 -10.66 24.15
CA THR A 402 -21.41 -10.49 25.37
C THR A 402 -20.92 -11.82 25.92
N ALA A 403 -21.61 -12.93 25.66
CA ALA A 403 -21.16 -14.28 26.00
C ALA A 403 -19.87 -14.69 25.26
N LYS A 404 -19.51 -13.98 24.18
CA LYS A 404 -18.27 -14.20 23.44
C LYS A 404 -17.10 -13.35 23.94
N TYR A 405 -17.32 -12.41 24.87
CA TYR A 405 -16.23 -11.64 25.46
C TYR A 405 -15.30 -12.57 26.22
N CYS A 406 -14.03 -12.58 25.81
CA CYS A 406 -13.07 -13.50 26.37
C CYS A 406 -12.75 -13.14 27.81
N HIS A 407 -12.57 -14.18 28.62
CA HIS A 407 -12.16 -14.07 30.00
C HIS A 407 -10.74 -14.60 30.14
N PHE A 408 -9.86 -13.82 30.75
CA PHE A 408 -8.52 -14.26 31.12
C PHE A 408 -8.31 -14.15 32.63
N GLY A 409 -7.77 -15.21 33.23
CA GLY A 409 -7.60 -15.35 34.68
C GLY A 409 -8.37 -16.53 35.25
N ALA A 410 -8.06 -16.92 36.48
CA ALA A 410 -8.65 -18.09 37.13
C ALA A 410 -9.90 -17.76 37.97
N ALA A 411 -10.05 -16.50 38.40
CA ALA A 411 -11.13 -16.07 39.27
C ALA A 411 -12.26 -15.38 38.48
N LYS A 412 -13.33 -14.98 39.16
CA LYS A 412 -14.35 -14.12 38.54
C LYS A 412 -13.70 -12.78 38.14
N PRO A 413 -13.87 -12.31 36.90
CA PRO A 413 -13.23 -11.08 36.45
C PRO A 413 -13.73 -9.86 37.21
N THR A 414 -12.77 -9.05 37.68
CA THR A 414 -13.01 -7.77 38.36
C THR A 414 -12.53 -6.58 37.53
N VAL A 415 -11.87 -6.86 36.40
CA VAL A 415 -11.33 -5.87 35.48
C VAL A 415 -11.92 -6.10 34.09
N ALA A 416 -12.01 -5.05 33.29
CA ALA A 416 -12.25 -5.18 31.86
C ALA A 416 -11.25 -4.32 31.09
N VAL A 417 -10.76 -4.84 29.97
CA VAL A 417 -10.03 -4.07 28.97
C VAL A 417 -10.95 -3.89 27.77
N TRP A 418 -11.33 -2.65 27.50
CA TRP A 418 -12.18 -2.27 26.39
C TRP A 418 -11.39 -1.39 25.42
N GLY A 419 -11.25 -1.82 24.18
CA GLY A 419 -10.44 -1.09 23.22
C GLY A 419 -10.65 -1.46 21.77
N ASP A 420 -9.84 -0.85 20.91
CA ASP A 420 -9.65 -1.34 19.55
C ASP A 420 -8.61 -2.48 19.53
N SER A 421 -7.89 -2.66 18.42
CA SER A 421 -6.84 -3.68 18.30
C SER A 421 -5.65 -3.46 19.25
N HIS A 422 -5.46 -2.26 19.81
CA HIS A 422 -4.42 -1.97 20.81
C HIS A 422 -4.76 -2.50 22.20
N GLY A 423 -6.01 -2.91 22.45
CA GLY A 423 -6.41 -3.56 23.69
C GLY A 423 -6.08 -5.06 23.76
N VAL A 424 -5.76 -5.71 22.62
CA VAL A 424 -5.72 -7.17 22.52
C VAL A 424 -4.56 -7.78 23.31
N GLU A 425 -3.32 -7.43 22.95
CA GLU A 425 -2.12 -8.03 23.55
C GLU A 425 -2.02 -7.67 25.04
N ILE A 426 -2.41 -6.46 25.42
CA ILE A 426 -2.41 -6.04 26.82
C ILE A 426 -3.47 -6.79 27.64
N SER A 427 -4.64 -7.10 27.07
CA SER A 427 -5.66 -7.93 27.73
C SER A 427 -5.11 -9.32 28.06
N ARG A 428 -4.49 -9.95 27.07
CA ARG A 428 -3.93 -11.29 27.24
C ARG A 428 -2.76 -11.31 28.22
N ALA A 429 -1.93 -10.27 28.23
CA ALA A 429 -0.78 -10.12 29.13
C ALA A 429 -1.19 -9.82 30.59
N LEU A 430 -2.23 -9.03 30.80
CA LEU A 430 -2.76 -8.73 32.13
C LEU A 430 -3.43 -9.94 32.79
N GLY A 431 -4.15 -10.74 32.00
CA GLY A 431 -4.89 -11.91 32.50
C GLY A 431 -3.98 -12.98 33.10
N ASN A 432 -3.94 -13.07 34.43
CA ASN A 432 -3.10 -14.00 35.19
C ASN A 432 -3.78 -14.38 36.54
N ASN A 433 -3.01 -14.97 37.47
CA ASN A 433 -3.54 -15.39 38.77
C ASN A 433 -3.98 -14.23 39.68
N ASN A 434 -3.46 -13.02 39.46
CA ASN A 434 -3.74 -11.83 40.26
C ASN A 434 -4.78 -10.91 39.63
N VAL A 435 -4.89 -10.92 38.30
CA VAL A 435 -5.85 -10.10 37.55
C VAL A 435 -6.70 -11.01 36.67
N SER A 436 -7.98 -11.12 37.01
CA SER A 436 -8.99 -11.76 36.15
C SER A 436 -9.80 -10.68 35.45
N LEU A 437 -9.90 -10.76 34.11
CA LEU A 437 -10.46 -9.69 33.29
C LEU A 437 -11.25 -10.16 32.06
N TYR A 438 -12.16 -9.30 31.60
CA TYR A 438 -12.78 -9.41 30.28
C TYR A 438 -11.98 -8.65 29.21
N GLU A 439 -11.77 -9.29 28.06
CA GLU A 439 -11.33 -8.61 26.82
C GLU A 439 -12.56 -8.23 25.98
N ILE A 440 -12.68 -6.94 25.68
CA ILE A 440 -13.74 -6.37 24.84
C ILE A 440 -13.06 -5.54 23.75
N THR A 441 -12.57 -6.20 22.69
CA THR A 441 -11.77 -5.54 21.65
C THR A 441 -12.38 -5.65 20.26
N TYR A 442 -12.30 -4.57 19.47
CA TYR A 442 -12.89 -4.51 18.14
C TYR A 442 -12.03 -3.72 17.14
N SER A 443 -11.73 -4.30 15.97
CA SER A 443 -10.86 -3.69 14.96
C SER A 443 -11.34 -2.31 14.52
N ALA A 444 -10.50 -1.29 14.72
CA ALA A 444 -10.79 0.11 14.37
C ALA A 444 -12.08 0.68 14.99
N CYS A 445 -12.53 0.14 16.12
CA CYS A 445 -13.64 0.67 16.90
C CYS A 445 -13.14 0.96 18.32
N PRO A 446 -12.76 2.21 18.61
CA PRO A 446 -12.24 2.57 19.91
C PRO A 446 -13.38 2.72 20.92
N PRO A 447 -13.12 2.72 22.24
CA PRO A 447 -14.15 2.70 23.28
C PRO A 447 -14.76 4.09 23.51
N ALA A 448 -15.31 4.69 22.46
CA ALA A 448 -15.86 6.04 22.43
C ALA A 448 -17.35 6.00 22.07
N LEU A 449 -18.21 6.41 23.00
CA LEU A 449 -19.66 6.37 22.84
C LEU A 449 -20.14 7.37 21.80
N GLY A 450 -20.90 6.90 20.81
CA GLY A 450 -21.41 7.74 19.72
C GLY A 450 -20.35 8.13 18.68
N PHE A 451 -19.16 7.53 18.74
CA PHE A 451 -18.14 7.64 17.69
C PHE A 451 -18.19 6.42 16.77
N GLN A 452 -18.11 6.64 15.46
CA GLN A 452 -17.93 5.59 14.46
C GLN A 452 -17.03 6.07 13.34
N LEU A 453 -16.31 5.13 12.74
CA LEU A 453 -15.74 5.30 11.41
C LEU A 453 -16.74 4.76 10.38
N ASP A 454 -16.81 5.36 9.19
CA ASP A 454 -17.71 4.90 8.11
C ASP A 454 -17.46 3.44 7.72
N VAL A 455 -16.19 3.02 7.78
CA VAL A 455 -15.76 1.63 7.55
C VAL A 455 -16.16 0.65 8.67
N ARG A 456 -16.77 1.14 9.76
CA ARG A 456 -17.17 0.37 10.96
C ARG A 456 -18.59 0.77 11.42
N PRO A 457 -19.64 0.46 10.63
CA PRO A 457 -21.01 0.86 10.95
C PRO A 457 -21.55 0.25 12.24
N ASP A 458 -21.01 -0.90 12.66
CA ASP A 458 -21.44 -1.60 13.87
C ASP A 458 -20.83 -1.04 15.17
N CYS A 459 -19.89 -0.09 15.07
CA CYS A 459 -19.09 0.36 16.22
C CYS A 459 -19.93 1.01 17.32
N ILE A 460 -20.91 1.85 16.97
CA ILE A 460 -21.80 2.48 17.98
C ILE A 460 -22.61 1.41 18.72
N ALA A 461 -23.20 0.46 17.98
CA ALA A 461 -24.00 -0.60 18.58
C ALA A 461 -23.15 -1.53 19.47
N HIS A 462 -21.92 -1.84 19.04
CA HIS A 462 -20.96 -2.60 19.84
C HIS A 462 -20.57 -1.84 21.12
N ASN A 463 -20.22 -0.57 21.01
CA ASN A 463 -19.82 0.26 22.14
C ASN A 463 -20.96 0.44 23.15
N GLN A 464 -22.20 0.58 22.68
CA GLN A 464 -23.36 0.63 23.56
C GLN A 464 -23.55 -0.69 24.31
N ARG A 465 -23.43 -1.83 23.62
CA ARG A 465 -23.54 -3.16 24.25
C ARG A 465 -22.42 -3.41 25.27
N ALA A 466 -21.20 -3.03 24.95
CA ALA A 466 -20.06 -3.12 25.86
C ALA A 466 -20.31 -2.29 27.13
N LEU A 467 -20.79 -1.04 26.98
CA LEU A 467 -21.15 -0.20 28.12
C LEU A 467 -22.23 -0.84 28.99
N ASP A 468 -23.30 -1.35 28.38
CA ASP A 468 -24.44 -1.94 29.09
C ASP A 468 -24.00 -3.19 29.88
N PHE A 469 -23.15 -4.03 29.28
CA PHE A 469 -22.53 -5.17 29.93
C PHE A 469 -21.70 -4.76 31.15
N LEU A 470 -20.81 -3.77 30.99
CA LEU A 470 -19.96 -3.28 32.07
C LEU A 470 -20.77 -2.66 33.21
N LYS A 471 -21.85 -1.94 32.91
CA LYS A 471 -22.75 -1.35 33.92
C LYS A 471 -23.53 -2.41 34.70
N ALA A 472 -23.92 -3.49 34.02
CA ALA A 472 -24.70 -4.59 34.60
C ALA A 472 -23.85 -5.46 35.54
N ASP A 473 -22.61 -5.81 35.17
CA ASP A 473 -21.75 -6.63 36.02
C ASP A 473 -21.11 -5.81 37.14
N LYS A 474 -21.62 -5.96 38.36
CA LYS A 474 -21.11 -5.27 39.56
C LYS A 474 -19.77 -5.79 40.05
N ALA A 475 -19.31 -6.97 39.62
CA ALA A 475 -18.00 -7.50 40.01
C ALA A 475 -16.85 -6.74 39.32
N ILE A 476 -17.09 -6.24 38.10
CA ILE A 476 -16.13 -5.43 37.37
C ILE A 476 -16.05 -4.05 38.04
N ASN A 477 -14.91 -3.71 38.65
CA ASN A 477 -14.71 -2.45 39.34
C ASN A 477 -13.68 -1.52 38.67
N VAL A 478 -12.80 -2.06 37.83
CA VAL A 478 -11.83 -1.29 37.04
C VAL A 478 -12.04 -1.56 35.55
N VAL A 479 -12.07 -0.50 34.74
CA VAL A 479 -12.13 -0.58 33.27
C VAL A 479 -10.94 0.15 32.68
N VAL A 480 -10.15 -0.55 31.87
CA VAL A 480 -9.03 -0.01 31.10
C VAL A 480 -9.51 0.28 29.68
N LEU A 481 -9.41 1.53 29.26
CA LEU A 481 -9.73 1.97 27.90
C LEU A 481 -8.43 2.08 27.08
N ALA A 482 -8.39 1.40 25.93
CA ALA A 482 -7.23 1.38 25.04
C ALA A 482 -7.62 1.73 23.59
N ALA A 483 -6.79 2.52 22.90
CA ALA A 483 -7.03 2.93 21.53
C ALA A 483 -5.74 3.25 20.77
N ARG A 484 -5.82 3.26 19.44
CA ARG A 484 -4.85 3.87 18.51
C ARG A 484 -5.20 5.34 18.27
N TYR A 485 -4.87 6.19 19.23
CA TYR A 485 -5.25 7.61 19.26
C TYR A 485 -4.93 8.39 17.97
N GLU A 486 -3.84 8.04 17.28
CA GLU A 486 -3.37 8.70 16.05
C GLU A 486 -4.26 8.41 14.85
N ALA A 487 -5.08 7.36 14.91
CA ALA A 487 -6.01 7.00 13.85
C ALA A 487 -7.33 7.77 13.91
N TYR A 488 -7.54 8.60 14.94
CA TYR A 488 -8.83 9.22 15.22
C TYR A 488 -8.78 10.75 15.26
N PRO A 489 -9.83 11.44 14.77
CA PRO A 489 -9.91 12.90 14.80
C PRO A 489 -10.08 13.43 16.23
N THR A 490 -9.90 14.73 16.44
CA THR A 490 -10.01 15.32 17.79
C THR A 490 -11.38 15.16 18.44
N THR A 491 -12.46 14.99 17.67
CA THR A 491 -13.81 14.73 18.18
C THR A 491 -13.92 13.40 18.95
N PHE A 492 -13.04 12.43 18.65
CA PHE A 492 -12.97 11.16 19.36
C PHE A 492 -12.76 11.33 20.87
N TYR A 493 -11.97 12.31 21.29
CA TYR A 493 -11.60 12.49 22.70
C TYR A 493 -12.81 12.90 23.56
N ASP A 494 -13.73 13.71 23.02
CA ASP A 494 -14.98 14.06 23.70
C ASP A 494 -15.86 12.81 23.89
N ASN A 495 -15.96 11.96 22.87
CA ASN A 495 -16.71 10.71 22.94
C ASN A 495 -16.06 9.69 23.90
N LEU A 496 -14.72 9.65 23.97
CA LEU A 496 -13.97 8.84 24.94
C LEU A 496 -14.20 9.33 26.37
N ASN A 497 -14.19 10.65 26.61
CA ASN A 497 -14.49 11.22 27.92
C ASN A 497 -15.92 10.88 28.36
N ARG A 498 -16.92 10.98 27.46
CA ARG A 498 -18.30 10.54 27.74
C ARG A 498 -18.38 9.06 28.13
N THR A 499 -17.59 8.19 27.50
CA THR A 499 -17.49 6.78 27.91
C THR A 499 -16.98 6.67 29.35
N ALA A 500 -15.89 7.38 29.67
CA ALA A 500 -15.31 7.37 31.00
C ALA A 500 -16.29 7.89 32.07
N GLU A 501 -16.96 9.01 31.82
CA GLU A 501 -17.99 9.58 32.69
C GLU A 501 -19.14 8.60 32.93
N ALA A 502 -19.64 7.94 31.87
CA ALA A 502 -20.71 6.96 31.98
C ALA A 502 -20.33 5.72 32.81
N LEU A 503 -19.06 5.30 32.74
CA LEU A 503 -18.51 4.21 33.56
C LEU A 503 -18.35 4.65 35.02
N ILE A 504 -17.78 5.83 35.27
CA ILE A 504 -17.60 6.41 36.61
C ILE A 504 -18.96 6.57 37.31
N ALA A 505 -19.96 7.11 36.61
CA ALA A 505 -21.32 7.27 37.13
C ALA A 505 -21.98 5.92 37.51
N SER A 506 -21.52 4.81 36.94
CA SER A 506 -21.98 3.45 37.28
C SER A 506 -21.17 2.77 38.40
N GLY A 507 -20.25 3.51 39.02
CA GLY A 507 -19.40 3.05 40.13
C GLY A 507 -18.09 2.39 39.71
N LYS A 508 -17.65 2.54 38.46
CA LYS A 508 -16.37 1.98 37.97
C LYS A 508 -15.22 2.96 38.20
N LYS A 509 -14.02 2.42 38.36
CA LYS A 509 -12.75 3.15 38.21
C LYS A 509 -12.29 3.02 36.77
N VAL A 510 -11.95 4.14 36.13
CA VAL A 510 -11.53 4.15 34.72
C VAL A 510 -10.05 4.46 34.63
N ILE A 511 -9.33 3.65 33.87
CA ILE A 511 -7.94 3.87 33.49
C ILE A 511 -7.90 4.09 31.97
N ILE A 512 -7.38 5.21 31.52
CA ILE A 512 -7.06 5.43 30.11
C ILE A 512 -5.60 5.04 29.88
N MET A 513 -5.40 4.02 29.04
CA MET A 513 -4.08 3.65 28.53
C MET A 513 -3.76 4.57 27.34
N GLY A 514 -2.75 5.42 27.50
CA GLY A 514 -2.29 6.34 26.47
C GLY A 514 -1.64 5.64 25.27
N PRO A 515 -1.17 6.42 24.28
CA PRO A 515 -0.62 5.86 23.05
C PRO A 515 0.63 5.01 23.31
N VAL A 516 0.73 3.90 22.57
CA VAL A 516 1.92 3.06 22.54
C VAL A 516 3.02 3.78 21.73
N PRO A 517 4.28 3.80 22.18
CA PRO A 517 5.38 4.33 21.39
C PRO A 517 5.52 3.61 20.05
N THR A 518 5.43 4.37 18.95
CA THR A 518 5.54 3.83 17.59
C THR A 518 6.58 4.59 16.77
N PRO A 519 7.53 3.90 16.11
CA PRO A 519 8.54 4.53 15.26
C PRO A 519 8.02 4.81 13.83
N GLY A 520 6.79 4.43 13.51
CA GLY A 520 6.21 4.58 12.17
C GLY A 520 6.73 3.60 11.12
N VAL A 521 7.49 2.58 11.54
CA VAL A 521 8.06 1.53 10.69
C VAL A 521 7.72 0.15 11.25
N ASP A 522 7.73 -0.87 10.40
CA ASP A 522 7.62 -2.27 10.84
C ASP A 522 8.83 -2.63 11.70
N VAL A 523 8.63 -2.83 13.00
CA VAL A 523 9.72 -2.97 13.97
C VAL A 523 10.53 -4.25 13.74
N PRO A 524 9.91 -5.44 13.61
CA PRO A 524 10.66 -6.67 13.38
C PRO A 524 11.54 -6.61 12.12
N SER A 525 10.98 -6.18 10.98
CA SER A 525 11.72 -6.09 9.73
C SER A 525 12.81 -5.00 9.77
N THR A 526 12.55 -3.89 10.46
CA THR A 526 13.53 -2.80 10.62
C THR A 526 14.75 -3.24 11.43
N LEU A 527 14.53 -3.93 12.55
CA LEU A 527 15.59 -4.48 13.38
C LEU A 527 16.36 -5.59 12.65
N ALA A 528 15.65 -6.46 11.93
CA ALA A 528 16.24 -7.53 11.12
C ALA A 528 17.22 -7.01 10.04
N ARG A 529 16.98 -5.78 9.54
CA ARG A 529 17.85 -5.07 8.59
C ARG A 529 18.98 -4.28 9.26
N GLY A 530 19.17 -4.41 10.57
CA GLY A 530 20.26 -3.79 11.31
C GLY A 530 20.14 -2.27 11.48
N ARG A 531 18.93 -1.70 11.46
CA ARG A 531 18.74 -0.28 11.78
C ARG A 531 18.94 -0.01 13.26
N ASP A 532 19.28 1.25 13.56
CA ASP A 532 19.31 1.78 14.92
C ASP A 532 17.96 1.54 15.62
N PRO A 533 17.94 0.86 16.77
CA PRO A 533 16.73 0.62 17.54
C PRO A 533 16.17 1.91 18.18
N GLU A 534 16.95 2.97 18.33
CA GLU A 534 16.49 4.19 18.98
C GLU A 534 15.55 5.02 18.08
N PHE A 535 14.49 5.55 18.68
CA PHE A 535 13.60 6.52 18.03
C PHE A 535 13.08 7.54 19.03
N SER A 536 12.75 8.74 18.53
CA SER A 536 12.04 9.74 19.31
C SER A 536 10.54 9.53 19.20
N PHE A 537 9.83 9.62 20.33
CA PHE A 537 8.37 9.51 20.33
C PHE A 537 7.75 10.77 20.91
N SER A 538 6.96 11.45 20.07
CA SER A 538 6.07 12.52 20.48
C SER A 538 4.70 12.26 19.87
N ASN A 539 3.66 12.49 20.65
CA ASN A 539 2.30 12.18 20.24
C ASN A 539 1.33 13.31 20.61
N PRO A 540 0.59 13.88 19.64
CA PRO A 540 -0.44 14.88 19.95
C PRO A 540 -1.50 14.38 20.93
N ALA A 541 -1.72 13.06 21.01
CA ALA A 541 -2.66 12.46 21.94
C ALA A 541 -2.37 12.75 23.40
N PHE A 542 -1.10 12.99 23.80
CA PHE A 542 -0.79 13.37 25.18
C PHE A 542 -1.50 14.66 25.58
N ALA A 543 -1.34 15.72 24.78
CA ALA A 543 -1.99 17.00 25.03
C ALA A 543 -3.52 16.91 24.91
N ASN A 544 -4.04 16.10 23.99
CA ASN A 544 -5.49 15.90 23.85
C ASN A 544 -6.07 15.12 25.05
N ILE A 545 -5.39 14.10 25.56
CA ILE A 545 -5.83 13.38 26.76
C ILE A 545 -5.88 14.34 27.95
N ASP A 546 -4.86 15.16 28.14
CA ASP A 546 -4.83 16.14 29.24
C ASP A 546 -5.92 17.21 29.11
N LYS A 547 -6.25 17.60 27.88
CA LYS A 547 -7.24 18.64 27.60
C LYS A 547 -8.70 18.16 27.71
N TYR A 548 -9.00 16.96 27.21
CA TYR A 548 -10.37 16.50 26.99
C TYR A 548 -10.85 15.45 27.99
N ILE A 549 -9.94 14.75 28.67
CA ILE A 549 -10.30 13.72 29.65
C ILE A 549 -10.31 14.34 31.04
N ASP A 550 -11.38 14.09 31.80
CA ASP A 550 -11.55 14.53 33.19
C ASP A 550 -10.47 13.98 34.13
N ASP A 551 -10.09 14.78 35.14
CA ASP A 551 -9.03 14.44 36.09
C ASP A 551 -9.35 13.28 37.06
N ASN A 552 -10.63 12.92 37.18
CA ASN A 552 -11.04 11.74 37.94
C ASN A 552 -10.67 10.42 37.23
N VAL A 553 -10.23 10.48 35.97
CA VAL A 553 -9.76 9.34 35.20
C VAL A 553 -8.27 9.12 35.43
N VAL A 554 -7.89 7.88 35.72
CA VAL A 554 -6.49 7.52 35.90
C VAL A 554 -5.82 7.39 34.55
N ARG A 555 -4.69 8.07 34.37
CA ARG A 555 -3.91 8.05 33.14
C ARG A 555 -2.72 7.10 33.30
N PHE A 556 -2.64 6.08 32.44
CA PHE A 556 -1.46 5.20 32.34
C PHE A 556 -0.81 5.41 30.99
N MET A 557 0.40 5.97 30.95
CA MET A 557 1.11 6.26 29.71
C MET A 557 2.19 5.20 29.46
N PRO A 558 2.03 4.29 28.47
CA PRO A 558 3.02 3.26 28.19
C PRO A 558 4.42 3.84 27.90
N SER A 559 4.48 5.03 27.30
CA SER A 559 5.72 5.77 27.06
C SER A 559 6.52 6.08 28.33
N SER A 560 5.87 6.25 29.49
CA SER A 560 6.57 6.50 30.76
C SER A 560 7.37 5.29 31.27
N VAL A 561 7.06 4.11 30.75
CA VAL A 561 7.71 2.83 31.08
C VAL A 561 8.67 2.40 29.96
N LEU A 562 8.30 2.68 28.72
CA LEU A 562 9.01 2.21 27.52
C LEU A 562 10.04 3.22 26.98
N CYS A 563 10.01 4.46 27.46
CA CYS A 563 10.86 5.54 26.97
C CYS A 563 11.54 6.26 28.14
N LYS A 564 12.72 6.82 27.87
CA LYS A 564 13.50 7.63 28.80
C LYS A 564 13.75 8.99 28.16
N GLU A 565 13.29 10.06 28.82
CA GLU A 565 13.48 11.45 28.36
C GLU A 565 13.02 11.69 26.90
N GLY A 566 11.92 11.03 26.49
CA GLY A 566 11.36 11.16 25.12
C GLY A 566 12.04 10.30 24.05
N LYS A 567 13.11 9.57 24.40
CA LYS A 567 13.73 8.55 23.56
C LYS A 567 13.22 7.16 23.93
N CYS A 568 12.81 6.41 22.91
CA CYS A 568 12.30 5.05 23.04
C CYS A 568 13.21 4.09 22.27
N SER A 569 13.14 2.81 22.61
CA SER A 569 13.83 1.75 21.88
C SER A 569 12.81 0.84 21.20
N MET A 570 13.11 0.43 19.97
CA MET A 570 12.43 -0.65 19.27
C MET A 570 12.65 -2.01 19.94
N LEU A 571 13.50 -2.09 20.96
CA LEU A 571 13.77 -3.29 21.74
C LEU A 571 13.31 -3.12 23.19
N VAL A 572 12.66 -4.15 23.72
CA VAL A 572 12.37 -4.31 25.14
C VAL A 572 13.00 -5.62 25.60
N ASN A 573 13.98 -5.53 26.51
CA ASN A 573 14.76 -6.69 26.96
C ASN A 573 15.37 -7.50 25.79
N GLY A 574 15.93 -6.80 24.81
CA GLY A 574 16.59 -7.40 23.64
C GLY A 574 15.65 -8.02 22.60
N LYS A 575 14.33 -7.84 22.71
CA LYS A 575 13.34 -8.34 21.74
C LYS A 575 12.45 -7.22 21.19
N PRO A 576 11.87 -7.38 19.99
CA PRO A 576 11.08 -6.32 19.35
C PRO A 576 9.93 -5.79 20.21
N LEU A 577 9.82 -4.47 20.29
CA LEU A 577 8.76 -3.75 21.01
C LEU A 577 7.38 -4.05 20.43
N LEU A 578 7.29 -4.06 19.09
CA LEU A 578 6.06 -4.23 18.33
C LEU A 578 6.18 -5.49 17.45
N PHE A 579 5.06 -6.19 17.21
CA PHE A 579 5.02 -7.28 16.22
C PHE A 579 4.79 -6.76 14.80
N ASP A 580 4.41 -5.50 14.64
CA ASP A 580 4.27 -4.81 13.36
C ASP A 580 4.78 -3.36 13.49
N ASN A 581 4.10 -2.39 12.89
CA ASN A 581 4.43 -0.97 13.00
C ASN A 581 3.72 -0.21 14.14
N ASN A 582 2.74 -0.80 14.82
CA ASN A 582 1.97 -0.10 15.87
C ASN A 582 1.47 -0.95 17.05
N HIS A 583 1.41 -2.27 16.94
CA HIS A 583 0.91 -3.15 17.98
C HIS A 583 2.03 -3.77 18.81
N LEU A 584 1.89 -3.72 20.15
CA LEU A 584 2.82 -4.36 21.07
C LEU A 584 2.99 -5.84 20.76
N SER A 585 4.23 -6.32 20.74
CA SER A 585 4.49 -7.75 20.80
C SER A 585 4.00 -8.30 22.15
N MET A 586 3.60 -9.57 22.21
CA MET A 586 3.14 -10.19 23.46
C MET A 586 4.19 -10.10 24.57
N GLN A 587 5.48 -10.21 24.23
CA GLN A 587 6.55 -9.99 25.20
C GLN A 587 6.55 -8.57 25.77
N SER A 588 6.41 -7.56 24.92
CA SER A 588 6.37 -6.16 25.35
C SER A 588 5.08 -5.85 26.11
N ALA A 589 3.96 -6.44 25.69
CA ALA A 589 2.70 -6.36 26.42
C ALA A 589 2.83 -6.95 27.83
N ASN A 590 3.53 -8.07 28.02
CA ASN A 590 3.83 -8.62 29.35
C ASN A 590 4.66 -7.65 30.21
N TYR A 591 5.64 -6.98 29.62
CA TYR A 591 6.43 -5.98 30.32
C TYR A 591 5.57 -4.79 30.79
N VAL A 592 4.75 -4.23 29.89
CA VAL A 592 3.83 -3.12 30.20
C VAL A 592 2.74 -3.55 31.21
N ALA A 593 2.19 -4.75 31.07
CA ALA A 593 1.17 -5.31 31.96
C ALA A 593 1.67 -5.40 33.41
N GLY A 594 2.96 -5.67 33.64
CA GLY A 594 3.57 -5.64 34.96
C GLY A 594 3.33 -4.32 35.70
N TYR A 595 3.53 -3.18 35.03
CA TYR A 595 3.30 -1.85 35.60
C TYR A 595 1.82 -1.47 35.65
N LEU A 596 1.06 -1.82 34.61
CA LEU A 596 -0.38 -1.55 34.55
C LEU A 596 -1.14 -2.32 35.66
N SER A 597 -0.74 -3.55 35.97
CA SER A 597 -1.31 -4.34 37.06
C SER A 597 -1.15 -3.68 38.43
N GLN A 598 -0.04 -2.98 38.69
CA GLN A 598 0.16 -2.20 39.93
C GLN A 598 -0.80 -1.01 40.00
N THR A 599 -1.03 -0.36 38.85
CA THR A 599 -2.00 0.74 38.73
C THR A 599 -3.41 0.24 39.01
N ILE A 600 -3.78 -0.92 38.45
CA ILE A 600 -5.06 -1.59 38.71
C ILE A 600 -5.21 -1.95 40.19
N ALA A 601 -4.20 -2.59 40.80
CA ALA A 601 -4.22 -2.97 42.21
C ALA A 601 -4.42 -1.77 43.14
N LYS A 602 -3.77 -0.63 42.83
CA LYS A 602 -3.96 0.63 43.55
C LYS A 602 -5.41 1.13 43.45
N GLN A 603 -6.05 1.00 42.29
CA GLN A 603 -7.46 1.37 42.11
C GLN A 603 -8.43 0.42 42.82
N GLN A 604 -8.04 -0.85 43.00
CA GLN A 604 -8.81 -1.84 43.74
C GLN A 604 -8.58 -1.77 45.26
N GLY A 605 -7.68 -0.91 45.73
CA GLY A 605 -7.33 -0.81 47.16
C GLY A 605 -6.57 -2.03 47.70
N VAL A 606 -5.97 -2.84 46.81
CA VAL A 606 -5.19 -4.02 47.19
C VAL A 606 -3.77 -3.58 47.54
N ALA A 607 -3.28 -4.01 48.71
CA ALA A 607 -1.89 -3.76 49.11
C ALA A 607 -0.93 -4.40 48.10
N ILE A 608 -0.05 -3.60 47.52
CA ILE A 608 0.99 -4.09 46.60
C ILE A 608 1.99 -4.88 47.46
N SER A 609 1.94 -6.21 47.42
CA SER A 609 3.06 -7.01 47.89
C SER A 609 4.24 -6.71 46.97
N GLN A 610 5.35 -6.20 47.53
CA GLN A 610 6.61 -6.21 46.79
C GLN A 610 6.97 -7.68 46.55
N PRO A 611 7.00 -8.11 45.28
CA PRO A 611 8.28 -8.57 44.77
C PRO A 611 8.47 -8.17 43.30
N GLN A 612 9.51 -7.37 43.06
CA GLN A 612 10.41 -7.37 41.89
C GLN A 612 11.10 -5.99 41.76
N GLN A 613 11.84 -5.60 42.81
CA GLN A 613 12.90 -4.59 42.67
C GLN A 613 14.02 -5.03 41.70
N ALA A 614 13.96 -6.24 41.15
CA ALA A 614 14.83 -6.70 40.07
C ALA A 614 14.58 -5.97 38.73
N MET A 615 13.41 -5.36 38.48
CA MET A 615 13.17 -4.61 37.23
C MET A 615 13.66 -3.16 37.27
N ALA A 616 13.87 -2.59 38.46
CA ALA A 616 14.40 -1.22 38.61
C ALA A 616 15.92 -1.15 38.36
N GLN A 617 16.65 -2.27 38.47
CA GLN A 617 18.09 -2.32 38.21
C GLN A 617 18.47 -2.39 36.73
N ASN A 618 17.52 -2.68 35.83
CA ASN A 618 17.73 -2.65 34.37
C ASN A 618 17.67 -1.24 33.75
N ARG A 619 17.59 -0.17 34.55
CA ARG A 619 17.84 1.20 34.04
C ARG A 619 19.26 1.40 33.49
N SER A 620 20.16 0.44 33.71
CA SER A 620 21.55 0.45 33.26
C SER A 620 21.79 -0.28 31.93
N SER A 621 20.76 -0.89 31.33
CA SER A 621 20.88 -1.64 30.07
C SER A 621 19.72 -1.37 29.07
N LEU A 622 19.08 -0.19 29.18
CA LEU A 622 18.17 0.33 28.15
C LEU A 622 18.95 1.11 27.10
#